data_AF-A0A3N5M1L2-F1
#
_entry.id   AF-A0A3N5M1L2-F1
#
_cell.length_a   1.000
_cell.length_b   1.000
_cell.length_c   1.000
_cell.angle_alpha   90.00
_cell.angle_beta   90.00
_cell.angle_gamma   90.00
#
_symmetry.space_group_name_H-M   'P 1'
#
loop_
_entity.id
_entity.type
_entity.pdbx_description
1 polymer ?
#
loop_
_entity_poly.entity_id
_entity_poly.type
_entity_poly.pdbx_seq_one_letter_code
_entity_poly.pdbx_strand_id
1 'polypeptide(L)'
;MHTRTIIKKSEYHDSVTLMLVARELSHFPGVSDAAVVMGTEANKGLLRNANLLTAEAEAASPNDLIIAVNGNPEALAAALDEAEKLLKKKQADSSSPEFHPKTLRG
;
A
#
# COMPACT_ATOMS: atom_id res chain seq x y z
N MET A 1 0.19 16.28 13.18
CA MET A 1 0.29 15.17 12.20
C MET A 1 -0.16 15.67 10.85
N HIS A 2 0.51 15.23 9.78
CA HIS A 2 0.16 15.55 8.40
C HIS A 2 -0.11 14.25 7.64
N THR A 3 -1.06 14.26 6.72
CA THR A 3 -1.33 13.15 5.81
C THR A 3 -0.73 13.46 4.45
N ARG A 4 -0.01 12.51 3.87
CA ARG A 4 0.47 12.55 2.50
C ARG A 4 0.08 11.30 1.75
N THR A 5 -0.14 11.45 0.45
CA THR A 5 -0.60 10.38 -0.42
C THR A 5 0.21 10.33 -1.71
N ILE A 6 0.52 9.12 -2.17
CA ILE A 6 1.02 8.86 -3.52
C ILE A 6 0.00 8.01 -4.24
N ILE A 7 -0.28 8.38 -5.50
CA ILE A 7 -1.15 7.62 -6.41
C ILE A 7 -0.28 6.97 -7.47
N LYS A 8 -0.32 5.65 -7.57
CA LYS A 8 0.32 4.89 -8.64
C LYS A 8 -0.75 4.47 -9.66
N LYS A 9 -0.63 4.99 -10.87
CA LYS A 9 -1.64 4.81 -11.93
C LYS A 9 -1.60 3.38 -12.50
N SER A 10 -2.76 2.72 -12.51
CA SER A 10 -2.91 1.36 -13.07
C SER A 10 -1.91 0.33 -12.53
N GLU A 11 -1.39 0.54 -11.33
CA GLU A 11 -0.46 -0.39 -10.69
C GLU A 11 -1.27 -1.37 -9.83
N TYR A 12 -1.18 -2.66 -10.17
CA TYR A 12 -1.92 -3.71 -9.50
C TYR A 12 -1.00 -4.57 -8.64
N HIS A 13 -1.42 -4.80 -7.41
CA HIS A 13 -0.82 -5.74 -6.47
C HIS A 13 -1.92 -6.55 -5.82
N ASP A 14 -1.61 -7.76 -5.37
CA ASP A 14 -2.56 -8.55 -4.59
C ASP A 14 -2.83 -7.93 -3.22
N SER A 15 -4.00 -8.21 -2.65
CA SER A 15 -4.43 -7.62 -1.38
C SER A 15 -3.55 -8.00 -0.19
N VAL A 16 -2.86 -9.14 -0.24
CA VAL A 16 -1.95 -9.57 0.84
C VAL A 16 -0.69 -8.72 0.83
N THR A 17 -0.12 -8.48 -0.36
CA THR A 17 1.00 -7.54 -0.55
C THR A 17 0.66 -6.17 -0.01
N LEU A 18 -0.50 -5.61 -0.38
CA LEU A 18 -0.92 -4.29 0.11
C LEU A 18 -1.06 -4.24 1.64
N MET A 19 -1.70 -5.24 2.24
CA MET A 19 -1.87 -5.33 3.69
C MET A 19 -0.52 -5.41 4.43
N LEU A 20 0.43 -6.18 3.90
CA LEU A 20 1.76 -6.31 4.51
C LEU A 20 2.54 -4.99 4.45
N VAL A 21 2.50 -4.30 3.31
CA VAL A 21 3.16 -2.99 3.17
C VAL A 21 2.53 -1.97 4.12
N ALA A 22 1.20 -1.88 4.19
CA ALA A 22 0.52 -0.99 5.13
C ALA A 22 0.93 -1.26 6.59
N ARG A 23 1.02 -2.55 6.97
CA ARG A 23 1.49 -2.95 8.30
C ARG A 23 2.95 -2.56 8.57
N GLU A 24 3.84 -2.77 7.61
CA GLU A 24 5.25 -2.36 7.73
C GLU A 24 5.36 -0.83 7.89
N LEU A 25 4.59 -0.05 7.13
CA LEU A 25 4.54 1.41 7.25
C LEU A 25 4.00 1.89 8.59
N SER A 26 3.00 1.20 9.17
CA SER A 26 2.45 1.55 10.48
C SER A 26 3.48 1.46 11.63
N HIS A 27 4.55 0.68 11.44
CA HIS A 27 5.67 0.59 12.39
C HIS A 27 6.84 1.53 12.04
N PHE A 28 6.74 2.29 10.95
CA PHE A 28 7.81 3.19 10.53
C PHE A 28 7.94 4.37 11.52
N PRO A 29 9.15 4.72 11.97
CA PRO A 29 9.35 5.79 12.94
C PRO A 29 8.73 7.12 12.48
N GLY A 30 7.86 7.70 13.31
CA GLY A 30 7.17 8.95 13.00
C GLY A 30 5.90 8.79 12.16
N VAL A 31 5.52 7.57 11.76
CA VAL A 31 4.20 7.27 11.20
C VAL A 31 3.22 6.98 12.34
N SER A 32 2.02 7.55 12.23
CA SER A 32 0.89 7.29 13.14
C SER A 32 -0.11 6.32 12.54
N ASP A 33 -0.38 6.44 11.24
CA ASP A 33 -1.27 5.54 10.53
C ASP A 33 -0.87 5.47 9.04
N ALA A 34 -1.12 4.32 8.41
CA ALA A 34 -0.79 4.11 7.01
C ALA A 34 -1.77 3.13 6.35
N ALA A 35 -2.14 3.43 5.12
CA ALA A 35 -3.00 2.59 4.32
C ALA A 35 -2.45 2.45 2.90
N VAL A 36 -2.52 1.23 2.38
CA VAL A 36 -2.17 0.92 1.00
C VAL A 36 -3.33 0.15 0.40
N VAL A 37 -4.05 0.76 -0.54
CA VAL A 37 -5.32 0.24 -1.05
C VAL A 37 -5.56 0.64 -2.51
N MET A 38 -6.36 -0.13 -3.24
CA MET A 38 -6.87 0.29 -4.55
C MET A 38 -7.88 1.44 -4.40
N GLY A 39 -7.98 2.34 -5.37
CA GLY A 39 -8.84 3.52 -5.35
C GLY A 39 -10.34 3.26 -5.57
N THR A 40 -10.85 2.11 -5.11
CA THR A 40 -12.28 1.80 -5.15
C THR A 40 -13.06 2.67 -4.17
N GLU A 41 -14.33 2.90 -4.43
CA GLU A 41 -15.19 3.72 -3.54
C GLU A 41 -15.27 3.16 -2.11
N ALA A 42 -15.28 1.83 -1.97
CA ALA A 42 -15.24 1.18 -0.65
C ALA A 42 -13.95 1.54 0.10
N ASN A 43 -12.80 1.47 -0.56
CA ASN A 43 -11.51 1.79 0.04
C ASN A 43 -11.36 3.29 0.34
N LYS A 44 -11.89 4.18 -0.51
CA LYS A 44 -11.97 5.62 -0.20
C LYS A 44 -12.79 5.89 1.06
N GLY A 45 -13.87 5.14 1.28
CA GLY A 45 -14.64 5.16 2.53
C GLY A 45 -13.79 4.78 3.75
N LEU A 46 -12.97 3.74 3.63
CA LEU A 46 -12.03 3.33 4.69
C LEU A 46 -11.01 4.42 5.00
N LEU A 47 -10.40 5.02 3.96
CA LEU A 47 -9.45 6.12 4.12
C LEU A 47 -10.09 7.33 4.81
N ARG A 48 -11.35 7.64 4.51
CA ARG A 48 -12.08 8.73 5.16
C ARG A 48 -12.26 8.48 6.65
N ASN A 49 -12.69 7.27 7.01
CA ASN A 49 -12.90 6.88 8.40
C ASN A 49 -11.59 6.87 9.21
N ALA A 50 -10.47 6.58 8.55
CA ALA A 50 -9.14 6.61 9.15
C ALA A 50 -8.49 8.02 9.16
N ASN A 51 -9.16 9.07 8.68
CA ASN A 51 -8.56 10.40 8.46
C ASN A 51 -7.30 10.40 7.55
N LEU A 52 -7.25 9.44 6.61
CA LEU A 52 -6.17 9.25 5.64
C LEU A 52 -6.55 9.71 4.22
N LEU A 53 -7.81 10.07 3.99
CA LEU A 53 -8.27 10.50 2.67
C LEU A 53 -7.83 11.93 2.35
N THR A 54 -6.98 12.09 1.34
CA THR A 54 -6.62 13.40 0.77
C THR A 54 -7.37 13.66 -0.54
N ALA A 55 -7.30 14.90 -1.05
CA ALA A 55 -7.94 15.27 -2.31
C ALA A 55 -7.42 14.42 -3.50
N GLU A 56 -6.14 14.06 -3.49
CA GLU A 56 -5.54 13.19 -4.51
C GLU A 56 -6.08 11.76 -4.43
N ALA A 57 -6.31 11.24 -3.21
CA ALA A 57 -6.90 9.93 -2.97
C ALA A 57 -8.38 9.88 -3.39
N GLU A 58 -9.12 10.97 -3.14
CA GLU A 58 -10.52 11.12 -3.56
C GLU A 58 -10.65 11.06 -5.10
N ALA A 59 -9.72 11.73 -5.81
CA ALA A 59 -9.69 11.80 -7.26
C ALA A 59 -9.11 10.54 -7.95
N ALA A 60 -8.61 9.57 -7.18
CA ALA A 60 -8.05 8.34 -7.73
C ALA A 60 -9.15 7.47 -8.39
N SER A 61 -8.77 6.78 -9.47
CA SER A 61 -9.61 5.80 -10.15
C SER A 61 -9.64 4.48 -9.37
N PRO A 62 -10.67 3.63 -9.52
CA PRO A 62 -10.70 2.27 -8.97
C PRO A 62 -9.48 1.41 -9.30
N ASN A 63 -8.80 1.68 -10.42
CA ASN A 63 -7.61 0.95 -10.88
C ASN A 63 -6.29 1.54 -10.36
N ASP A 64 -6.34 2.67 -9.64
CA ASP A 64 -5.14 3.31 -9.11
C ASP A 64 -4.82 2.75 -7.73
N LEU A 65 -3.54 2.55 -7.44
CA LEU A 65 -3.08 2.22 -6.10
C LEU A 65 -2.86 3.52 -5.32
N ILE A 66 -3.42 3.56 -4.11
CA ILE A 66 -3.30 4.67 -3.16
C ILE A 66 -2.40 4.23 -2.02
N ILE A 67 -1.36 5.02 -1.75
CA ILE A 67 -0.49 4.89 -0.59
C ILE A 67 -0.69 6.14 0.25
N ALA A 68 -1.37 6.02 1.39
CA ALA A 68 -1.64 7.12 2.32
C ALA A 68 -0.86 6.92 3.62
N VAL A 69 -0.17 7.95 4.08
CA VAL A 69 0.61 7.92 5.34
C VAL A 69 0.30 9.17 6.14
N ASN A 70 -0.05 9.00 7.41
CA ASN A 70 -0.21 10.07 8.38
C ASN A 70 0.88 9.98 9.45
N GLY A 71 1.48 11.12 9.80
CA GLY A 71 2.51 11.17 10.81
C GLY A 71 3.24 12.50 10.89
N ASN A 72 4.47 12.44 11.36
CA ASN A 72 5.38 13.56 11.46
C ASN A 72 5.85 14.02 10.06
N PRO A 73 5.80 15.33 9.73
CA PRO A 73 6.19 15.85 8.42
C PRO A 73 7.55 15.36 7.91
N GLU A 74 8.53 15.30 8.81
CA GLU A 74 9.89 14.86 8.53
C GLU A 74 10.00 13.35 8.19
N ALA A 75 9.05 12.54 8.66
CA ALA A 75 9.03 11.10 8.40
C ALA A 75 8.25 10.73 7.13
N LEU A 76 7.31 11.56 6.68
CA LEU A 76 6.40 11.21 5.58
C LEU A 76 7.12 10.90 4.27
N ALA A 77 8.15 11.67 3.91
CA ALA A 77 8.90 11.41 2.69
C ALA A 77 9.61 10.04 2.75
N ALA A 78 10.30 9.76 3.86
CA ALA A 78 11.01 8.49 4.04
C ALA A 78 10.05 7.29 4.11
N ALA A 79 8.89 7.45 4.75
CA ALA A 79 7.87 6.42 4.81
C ALA A 79 7.29 6.10 3.42
N LEU A 80 7.05 7.11 2.59
CA LEU A 80 6.59 6.92 1.22
C LEU A 80 7.65 6.23 0.35
N ASP A 81 8.92 6.63 0.47
CA ASP A 81 10.02 5.95 -0.22
C ASP A 81 10.13 4.48 0.20
N GLU A 82 9.92 4.18 1.48
CA GLU A 82 9.91 2.81 2.00
C GLU A 82 8.73 2.00 1.44
N ALA A 83 7.54 2.60 1.35
CA ALA A 83 6.37 1.97 0.75
C ALA A 83 6.67 1.50 -0.69
N GLU A 84 7.32 2.36 -1.48
CA GLU A 84 7.68 2.03 -2.86
C GLU A 84 8.71 0.89 -2.94
N LYS A 85 9.69 0.85 -2.03
CA LYS A 85 10.66 -0.25 -1.97
C LYS A 85 9.99 -1.57 -1.60
N LEU A 86 9.10 -1.56 -0.61
CA LEU A 86 8.40 -2.76 -0.15
C LEU A 86 7.49 -3.32 -1.25
N LEU A 87 6.77 -2.47 -1.98
CA LEU A 87 5.94 -2.87 -3.13
C LEU A 87 6.79 -3.50 -4.24
N LYS A 88 7.92 -2.89 -4.60
CA LYS A 88 8.83 -3.46 -5.62
C LYS A 88 9.44 -4.78 -5.19
N LYS A 89 9.83 -4.91 -3.92
CA LYS A 89 10.41 -6.15 -3.38
C LYS A 89 9.41 -7.30 -3.39
N LYS A 90 8.19 -7.07 -2.90
CA LYS A 90 7.14 -8.10 -2.86
C LYS A 90 6.66 -8.50 -4.26
N GLN A 91 6.68 -7.59 -5.22
CA GLN A 91 6.46 -7.91 -6.64
C GLN A 91 7.52 -8.90 -7.16
N ALA A 92 8.80 -8.67 -6.85
CA ALA A 92 9.87 -9.59 -7.21
C ALA A 92 9.70 -10.97 -6.54
N ASP A 93 9.33 -11.01 -5.26
CA ASP A 93 9.10 -12.28 -4.53
C ASP A 93 7.93 -13.07 -5.14
N SER A 94 6.84 -12.38 -5.52
CA SER A 94 5.66 -12.98 -6.19
C SER A 94 5.94 -13.48 -7.61
N SER A 95 7.04 -13.04 -8.24
CA SER A 95 7.47 -13.48 -9.57
C SER A 95 8.40 -14.69 -9.56
N SER A 96 8.68 -15.26 -8.38
CA SER A 96 9.40 -16.53 -8.24
C SER A 96 8.47 -17.70 -8.60
N PRO A 97 8.74 -18.50 -9.66
CA PRO A 97 7.84 -19.57 -10.05
C PRO A 97 8.14 -20.81 -9.20
N GLU A 98 7.47 -21.01 -8.07
CA GLU A 98 7.57 -22.31 -7.38
C GLU A 98 6.39 -22.64 -6.45
N PHE A 99 5.44 -23.45 -6.96
CA PHE A 99 5.17 -24.77 -6.36
C PHE A 99 4.38 -25.64 -7.35
N HIS A 100 5.06 -26.51 -8.10
CA HIS A 100 4.39 -27.66 -8.73
C HIS A 100 4.42 -28.82 -7.72
N PRO A 101 3.29 -29.22 -7.11
CA PRO A 101 3.26 -30.43 -6.31
C PRO A 101 3.55 -31.62 -7.23
N LYS A 102 4.68 -32.30 -6.99
CA LYS A 102 4.93 -33.61 -7.62
C LYS A 102 3.87 -34.56 -7.06
N THR A 103 2.87 -34.89 -7.88
CA THR A 103 1.98 -36.02 -7.62
C THR A 103 2.87 -37.25 -7.43
N LEU A 104 2.94 -37.75 -6.19
CA LEU A 104 3.51 -39.05 -5.90
C LEU A 104 2.69 -40.08 -6.68
N ARG A 105 3.37 -40.78 -7.59
CA ARG A 105 2.85 -41.96 -8.27
C ARG A 105 2.39 -42.97 -7.20
N GLY A 106 1.10 -43.29 -7.23
CA GLY A 106 0.57 -44.58 -6.78
C GLY A 106 0.31 -45.44 -8.00
#